data_AF-A0A9D1MWY4-F1
#
_entry.id   AF-A0A9D1MWY4-F1
#
_cell.length_a   1.000
_cell.length_b   1.000
_cell.length_c   1.000
_cell.angle_alpha   90.00
_cell.angle_beta   90.00
_cell.angle_gamma   90.00
#
_symmetry.space_group_name_H-M   'P 1'
#
loop_
_entity.id
_entity.type
_entity.pdbx_description
1 polymer ?
#
loop_
_entity_poly.entity_id
_entity_poly.type
_entity_poly.pdbx_seq_one_letter_code
_entity_poly.pdbx_strand_id
1 'polypeptide(L)'
;MNDMAKNTPTVSEIVDELAKEQPPKRIWEVDFVRGLMILFVVWDHFMYDVSAFEPYQSGLFNWLYALSARYYSGVLRQVAQPVFVTMFVFTSGVSCSFSRSNGKRALRMMAFALLFTAATRAAEEIVRADVTIYFNVIHVIALSVALYTAVEWVWKKCVKGWQKNLFGIVMTAVTLAVIIVGACANAKPWTNDNPLWFFLAMHNSQKVPAFTHFYGGDYLPFFPAFGWFLVGAFLGKFLYRQRQSLFPTVNEKWVCPVTFCGRHAIWIYFGSQLFMYGLFYLFCVLI
;
A
#
# COMPACT_ATOMS: atom_id res chain seq x y z
N MET A 1 -43.88 47.70 -8.89
CA MET A 1 -43.77 46.34 -9.47
C MET A 1 -42.60 46.33 -10.43
N ASN A 2 -41.50 45.65 -10.05
CA ASN A 2 -40.43 45.07 -10.89
C ASN A 2 -39.05 45.30 -10.29
N ASP A 3 -38.70 44.46 -9.30
CA ASP A 3 -37.30 44.28 -8.92
C ASP A 3 -36.98 42.83 -8.49
N MET A 4 -37.67 41.85 -9.10
CA MET A 4 -37.49 40.41 -8.82
C MET A 4 -37.13 39.58 -10.07
N ALA A 5 -36.59 40.20 -11.12
CA ALA A 5 -36.34 39.52 -12.41
C ALA A 5 -34.89 39.61 -12.91
N LYS A 6 -33.89 39.68 -12.01
CA LYS A 6 -32.49 39.91 -12.42
C LYS A 6 -31.43 38.96 -11.87
N ASN A 7 -31.79 37.77 -11.40
CA ASN A 7 -30.78 36.76 -11.01
C ASN A 7 -31.24 35.32 -11.26
N THR A 8 -31.87 35.05 -12.40
CA THR A 8 -32.07 33.67 -12.84
C THR A 8 -30.82 33.24 -13.62
N PRO A 9 -30.02 32.29 -13.12
CA PRO A 9 -28.81 31.85 -13.83
C PRO A 9 -29.20 31.34 -15.22
N THR A 10 -28.44 31.75 -16.22
CA THR A 10 -28.69 31.35 -17.61
C THR A 10 -28.47 29.85 -17.78
N VAL A 11 -29.16 29.23 -18.75
CA VAL A 11 -29.02 27.80 -19.01
C VAL A 11 -27.55 27.41 -19.29
N SER A 12 -26.75 28.29 -19.90
CA SER A 12 -25.31 28.06 -20.06
C SER A 12 -24.54 28.09 -18.74
N GLU A 13 -24.88 28.98 -17.81
CA GLU A 13 -24.27 29.00 -16.47
C GLU A 13 -24.63 27.75 -15.66
N ILE A 14 -25.88 27.29 -15.74
CA ILE A 14 -26.31 26.04 -15.10
C ILE A 14 -25.59 24.85 -15.73
N VAL A 15 -25.45 24.82 -17.06
CA VAL A 15 -24.73 23.76 -17.79
C VAL A 15 -23.24 23.81 -17.48
N ASP A 16 -22.62 24.98 -17.38
CA ASP A 16 -21.21 25.15 -17.02
C ASP A 16 -20.94 24.82 -15.55
N GLU A 17 -21.90 25.09 -14.66
CA GLU A 17 -21.83 24.72 -13.24
C GLU A 17 -22.05 23.21 -13.04
N LEU A 18 -22.94 22.59 -13.83
CA LEU A 18 -23.09 21.14 -13.93
C LEU A 18 -21.89 20.46 -14.62
N ALA A 19 -21.23 21.14 -15.56
CA ALA A 19 -20.06 20.65 -16.30
C ALA A 19 -18.73 20.88 -15.57
N LYS A 20 -18.69 21.80 -14.60
CA LYS A 20 -17.63 21.86 -13.59
C LYS A 20 -17.74 20.62 -12.71
N GLU A 21 -17.14 19.51 -13.17
CA GLU A 21 -16.82 18.40 -12.28
C GLU A 21 -16.10 18.99 -11.07
N GLN A 22 -16.77 19.02 -9.92
CA GLN A 22 -16.14 19.47 -8.68
C GLN A 22 -14.85 18.67 -8.54
N PRO A 23 -13.70 19.34 -8.29
CA PRO A 23 -12.44 18.64 -8.15
C PRO A 23 -12.67 17.53 -7.13
N PRO A 24 -12.25 16.28 -7.42
CA PRO A 24 -12.63 15.13 -6.63
C PRO A 24 -12.32 15.42 -5.17
N LYS A 25 -13.38 15.56 -4.36
CA LYS A 25 -13.25 15.95 -2.96
C LYS A 25 -12.46 14.84 -2.28
N ARG A 26 -11.29 15.20 -1.77
CA ARG A 26 -10.39 14.25 -1.12
C ARG A 26 -11.09 13.73 0.13
N ILE A 27 -11.14 12.41 0.27
CA ILE A 27 -11.88 11.76 1.34
C ILE A 27 -10.96 11.62 2.56
N TRP A 28 -11.28 12.35 3.62
CA TRP A 28 -10.43 12.46 4.80
C TRP A 28 -10.25 11.11 5.50
N GLU A 29 -11.28 10.25 5.57
CA GLU A 29 -11.20 8.98 6.29
C GLU A 29 -10.23 7.99 5.64
N VAL A 30 -10.13 8.01 4.31
CA VAL A 30 -9.18 7.18 3.54
C VAL A 30 -7.75 7.66 3.81
N ASP A 31 -7.55 8.97 3.86
CA ASP A 31 -6.25 9.56 4.24
C ASP A 31 -5.92 9.28 5.71
N PHE A 32 -6.90 9.32 6.61
CA PHE A 32 -6.70 9.04 8.02
C PHE A 32 -6.23 7.60 8.25
N VAL A 33 -6.94 6.63 7.65
CA VAL A 33 -6.57 5.21 7.74
C VAL A 33 -5.16 4.98 7.17
N ARG A 34 -4.84 5.60 6.02
CA ARG A 34 -3.46 5.57 5.47
C ARG A 34 -2.43 6.17 6.39
N GLY A 35 -2.76 7.29 7.02
CA GLY A 35 -1.91 7.97 7.99
C GLY A 35 -1.58 7.08 9.18
N LEU A 36 -2.58 6.43 9.73
CA LEU A 36 -2.39 5.49 10.84
C LEU A 36 -1.48 4.33 10.43
N MET A 37 -1.72 3.76 9.24
CA MET A 37 -0.92 2.65 8.73
C MET A 37 0.54 3.05 8.48
N ILE A 38 0.80 4.22 7.88
CA ILE A 38 2.17 4.64 7.63
C ILE A 38 2.92 4.94 8.92
N LEU A 39 2.27 5.54 9.92
CA LEU A 39 2.89 5.76 11.23
C LEU A 39 3.28 4.44 11.91
N PHE A 40 2.45 3.41 11.77
CA PHE A 40 2.78 2.07 12.27
C PHE A 40 3.97 1.45 11.51
N VAL A 41 4.01 1.60 10.18
CA VAL A 41 5.15 1.12 9.37
C VAL A 41 6.45 1.80 9.79
N VAL A 42 6.43 3.13 10.00
CA VAL A 42 7.59 3.89 10.49
C VAL A 42 8.04 3.37 11.86
N TRP A 43 7.10 3.10 12.77
CA TRP A 43 7.41 2.52 14.08
C TRP A 43 8.03 1.13 13.98
N ASP A 44 7.47 0.25 13.13
CA ASP A 44 7.96 -1.13 12.96
C ASP A 44 9.40 -1.16 12.44
N HIS A 45 9.71 -0.31 11.45
CA HIS A 45 11.06 -0.16 10.90
C HIS A 45 12.02 0.49 11.91
N PHE A 46 11.58 1.50 12.65
CA PHE A 46 12.39 2.09 13.72
C PHE A 46 12.81 1.04 14.77
N MET A 47 11.86 0.18 15.19
CA MET A 47 12.18 -0.91 16.11
C MET A 47 13.16 -1.92 15.48
N TYR A 48 13.05 -2.19 14.18
CA TYR A 48 14.01 -3.04 13.44
C TYR A 48 15.41 -2.48 13.54
N ASP A 49 15.58 -1.21 13.17
CA ASP A 49 16.88 -0.55 13.15
C ASP A 49 17.50 -0.57 14.56
N VAL A 50 16.73 -0.22 15.61
CA VAL A 50 17.21 -0.33 17.00
C VAL A 50 17.75 -1.73 17.34
N SER A 51 17.12 -2.80 16.84
CA SER A 51 17.59 -4.16 17.10
C SER A 51 18.81 -4.57 16.26
N ALA A 52 19.00 -3.94 15.11
CA ALA A 52 20.05 -4.28 14.14
C ALA A 52 21.41 -3.67 14.48
N PHE A 53 21.47 -2.56 15.22
CA PHE A 53 22.72 -1.85 15.51
C PHE A 53 23.28 -2.16 16.92
N GLU A 54 24.54 -2.62 16.99
CA GLU A 54 25.24 -3.00 18.24
C GLU A 54 25.28 -1.92 19.34
N PRO A 55 25.43 -0.60 19.05
CA PRO A 55 25.48 0.43 20.09
C PRO A 55 24.22 0.50 20.96
N TYR A 56 23.09 -0.01 20.49
CA TYR A 56 21.84 -0.05 21.25
C TYR A 56 21.77 -1.25 22.20
N GLN A 57 22.61 -2.28 21.99
CA GLN A 57 22.63 -3.50 22.78
C GLN A 57 23.30 -3.31 24.15
N SER A 58 24.06 -2.22 24.35
CA SER A 58 24.78 -1.95 25.60
C SER A 58 24.63 -0.50 26.08
N GLY A 59 24.95 -0.25 27.36
CA GLY A 59 24.97 1.09 27.92
C GLY A 59 23.59 1.78 28.04
N LEU A 60 23.55 3.08 27.74
CA LEU A 60 22.40 3.97 27.97
C LEU A 60 21.14 3.56 27.20
N PHE A 61 21.28 2.87 26.07
CA PHE A 61 20.17 2.53 25.17
C PHE A 61 19.68 1.08 25.30
N ASN A 62 20.23 0.30 26.24
CA ASN A 62 19.82 -1.09 26.45
C ASN A 62 18.30 -1.21 26.69
N TRP A 63 17.69 -0.25 27.39
CA TRP A 63 16.24 -0.23 27.61
C TRP A 63 15.43 -0.17 26.30
N LEU A 64 15.95 0.56 25.29
CA LEU A 64 15.31 0.74 23.99
C LEU A 64 15.49 -0.53 23.14
N TYR A 65 16.66 -1.16 23.20
CA TYR A 65 16.86 -2.49 22.62
C TYR A 65 15.96 -3.55 23.26
N ALA A 66 15.84 -3.57 24.59
CA ALA A 66 14.94 -4.48 25.30
C ALA A 66 13.46 -4.23 24.93
N LEU A 67 13.07 -2.97 24.72
CA LEU A 67 11.74 -2.62 24.23
C LEU A 67 11.52 -3.14 22.81
N SER A 68 12.49 -2.95 21.91
CA SER A 68 12.44 -3.50 20.55
C SER A 68 12.31 -5.02 20.58
N ALA A 69 13.16 -5.73 21.33
CA ALA A 69 13.10 -7.19 21.47
C ALA A 69 11.72 -7.66 21.96
N ARG A 70 11.15 -6.99 22.97
CA ARG A 70 9.79 -7.26 23.48
C ARG A 70 8.70 -6.99 22.45
N TYR A 71 8.85 -5.94 21.65
CA TYR A 71 7.93 -5.63 20.56
C TYR A 71 7.98 -6.73 19.48
N TYR A 72 9.17 -7.16 19.08
CA TYR A 72 9.38 -8.24 18.11
C TYR A 72 8.84 -9.59 18.56
N SER A 73 9.08 -9.96 19.82
CA SER A 73 8.55 -11.21 20.38
C SER A 73 7.08 -11.09 20.79
N GLY A 74 6.53 -9.88 20.84
CA GLY A 74 5.22 -9.59 21.40
C GLY A 74 4.06 -9.87 20.45
N VAL A 75 2.90 -10.19 21.04
CA VAL A 75 1.63 -10.38 20.32
C VAL A 75 1.24 -9.13 19.54
N LEU A 76 1.60 -7.94 20.06
CA LEU A 76 1.31 -6.66 19.40
C LEU A 76 1.85 -6.65 17.98
N ARG A 77 3.13 -6.92 17.76
CA ARG A 77 3.72 -6.93 16.41
C ARG A 77 3.19 -8.08 15.57
N GLN A 78 3.14 -9.30 16.13
CA GLN A 78 2.72 -10.51 15.40
C GLN A 78 1.30 -10.38 14.81
N VAL A 79 0.42 -9.64 15.48
CA VAL A 79 -0.94 -9.39 14.99
C VAL A 79 -1.01 -8.09 14.19
N ALA A 80 -0.42 -7.00 14.70
CA ALA A 80 -0.58 -5.68 14.11
C ALA A 80 0.11 -5.58 12.74
N GLN A 81 1.35 -6.09 12.60
CA GLN A 81 2.12 -5.98 11.36
C GLN A 81 1.39 -6.58 10.15
N PRO A 82 0.91 -7.85 10.17
CA PRO A 82 0.20 -8.41 9.02
C PRO A 82 -1.15 -7.71 8.77
N VAL A 83 -1.85 -7.27 9.83
CA VAL A 83 -3.11 -6.53 9.72
C VAL A 83 -2.90 -5.18 9.05
N PHE A 84 -1.94 -4.37 9.51
CA PHE A 84 -1.65 -3.05 8.95
C PHE A 84 -1.15 -3.13 7.51
N VAL A 85 -0.30 -4.10 7.18
CA VAL A 85 0.14 -4.33 5.78
C VAL A 85 -1.04 -4.71 4.90
N THR A 86 -1.89 -5.63 5.35
CA THR A 86 -3.11 -6.04 4.62
C THR A 86 -4.07 -4.88 4.42
N MET A 87 -4.31 -4.09 5.47
CA MET A 87 -5.13 -2.87 5.39
C MET A 87 -4.51 -1.86 4.43
N PHE A 88 -3.19 -1.72 4.39
CA PHE A 88 -2.52 -0.76 3.51
C PHE A 88 -2.73 -1.11 2.03
N VAL A 89 -2.63 -2.39 1.71
CA VAL A 89 -2.92 -2.93 0.37
C VAL A 89 -4.41 -2.78 0.04
N PHE A 90 -5.30 -3.11 0.98
CA PHE A 90 -6.74 -2.94 0.85
C PHE A 90 -7.14 -1.48 0.56
N THR A 91 -6.68 -0.52 1.38
CA THR A 91 -6.97 0.91 1.21
C THR A 91 -6.36 1.47 -0.07
N SER A 92 -5.25 0.89 -0.54
CA SER A 92 -4.69 1.20 -1.86
C SER A 92 -5.63 0.82 -3.00
N GLY A 93 -6.33 -0.31 -2.87
CA GLY A 93 -7.42 -0.74 -3.75
C GLY A 93 -8.62 0.19 -3.68
N VAL A 94 -9.11 0.52 -2.47
CA VAL A 94 -10.22 1.50 -2.27
C VAL A 94 -9.93 2.79 -3.04
N SER A 95 -8.68 3.25 -2.96
CA SER A 95 -8.24 4.50 -3.55
C SER A 95 -8.20 4.53 -5.07
N CYS A 96 -8.29 3.38 -5.76
CA CYS A 96 -8.50 3.33 -7.21
C CYS A 96 -9.84 3.93 -7.64
N SER A 97 -10.83 4.01 -6.73
CA SER A 97 -12.15 4.60 -6.98
C SER A 97 -12.11 6.12 -7.13
N PHE A 98 -11.10 6.77 -6.55
CA PHE A 98 -10.90 8.22 -6.60
C PHE A 98 -9.92 8.67 -7.70
N SER A 99 -9.26 7.73 -8.37
CA SER A 99 -8.29 8.09 -9.40
C SER A 99 -8.98 8.53 -10.69
N ARG A 100 -8.48 9.61 -11.31
CA ARG A 100 -8.92 10.04 -12.65
C ARG A 100 -8.53 9.03 -13.73
N SER A 101 -7.37 8.39 -13.58
CA SER A 101 -6.88 7.38 -14.52
C SER A 101 -5.98 6.40 -13.79
N ASN A 102 -6.52 5.21 -13.51
CA ASN A 102 -5.75 4.13 -12.90
C ASN A 102 -4.59 3.66 -13.79
N GLY A 103 -4.72 3.74 -15.13
CA GLY A 103 -3.63 3.41 -16.04
C GLY A 103 -2.42 4.35 -15.95
N LYS A 104 -2.65 5.68 -15.95
CA LYS A 104 -1.56 6.65 -15.74
C LYS A 104 -0.93 6.50 -14.35
N ARG A 105 -1.75 6.20 -13.34
CA ARG A 105 -1.28 5.90 -11.98
C ARG A 105 -0.43 4.64 -11.94
N ALA A 106 -0.87 3.55 -12.56
CA ALA A 106 -0.15 2.28 -12.64
C ALA A 106 1.24 2.48 -13.27
N LEU A 107 1.32 3.17 -14.40
CA LEU A 107 2.58 3.40 -15.10
C LEU A 107 3.58 4.19 -14.23
N ARG A 108 3.12 5.26 -13.57
CA ARG A 108 3.96 6.04 -12.65
C ARG A 108 4.44 5.21 -11.46
N MET A 109 3.55 4.40 -10.87
CA MET A 109 3.89 3.54 -9.74
C MET A 109 4.85 2.43 -10.12
N MET A 110 4.71 1.84 -11.32
CA MET A 110 5.58 0.79 -11.80
C MET A 110 6.97 1.33 -12.16
N ALA A 111 7.05 2.48 -12.83
CA ALA A 111 8.32 3.17 -13.06
C ALA A 111 9.02 3.48 -11.72
N PHE A 112 8.26 3.97 -10.74
CA PHE A 112 8.80 4.27 -9.42
C PHE A 112 9.26 3.03 -8.66
N ALA A 113 8.51 1.92 -8.72
CA ALA A 113 8.92 0.64 -8.11
C ALA A 113 10.24 0.12 -8.71
N LEU A 114 10.37 0.14 -10.05
CA LEU A 114 11.60 -0.26 -10.73
C LEU A 114 12.79 0.64 -10.36
N LEU A 115 12.58 1.96 -10.28
CA LEU A 115 13.60 2.90 -9.80
C LEU A 115 14.00 2.60 -8.35
N PHE A 116 13.06 2.18 -7.51
CA PHE A 116 13.33 1.83 -6.13
C PHE A 116 14.18 0.55 -6.01
N THR A 117 13.89 -0.50 -6.77
CA THR A 117 14.77 -1.67 -6.85
C THR A 117 16.16 -1.31 -7.37
N ALA A 118 16.26 -0.47 -8.40
CA ALA A 118 17.56 -0.03 -8.91
C ALA A 118 18.36 0.76 -7.86
N ALA A 119 17.71 1.65 -7.11
CA ALA A 119 18.35 2.42 -6.05
C ALA A 119 18.82 1.55 -4.89
N THR A 120 18.01 0.56 -4.47
CA THR A 120 18.40 -0.38 -3.40
C THR A 120 19.52 -1.32 -3.84
N ARG A 121 19.51 -1.75 -5.11
CA ARG A 121 20.61 -2.54 -5.69
C ARG A 121 21.93 -1.76 -5.75
N ALA A 122 21.87 -0.46 -6.07
CA ALA A 122 23.04 0.41 -6.01
C ALA A 122 23.53 0.64 -4.58
N ALA A 123 22.62 0.75 -3.60
CA ALA A 123 22.97 0.89 -2.19
C ALA A 123 23.66 -0.38 -1.64
N GLU A 124 23.22 -1.57 -2.07
CA GLU A 124 23.88 -2.84 -1.73
C GLU A 124 25.35 -2.86 -2.14
N GLU A 125 25.72 -2.32 -3.31
CA GLU A 125 27.12 -2.27 -3.75
C GLU A 125 27.98 -1.37 -2.84
N ILE A 126 27.39 -0.36 -2.22
CA ILE A 126 28.05 0.57 -1.30
C ILE A 126 28.19 -0.07 0.10
N VAL A 127 27.10 -0.66 0.61
CA VAL A 127 27.03 -1.18 1.99
C VAL A 127 27.60 -2.61 2.10
N ARG A 128 27.70 -3.34 0.98
CA ARG A 128 28.12 -4.76 0.91
C ARG A 128 27.27 -5.70 1.77
N ALA A 129 25.97 -5.40 1.87
CA ALA A 129 24.98 -6.21 2.56
C ALA A 129 23.77 -6.44 1.64
N ASP A 130 23.12 -7.60 1.73
CA ASP A 130 21.95 -7.97 0.93
C ASP A 130 20.73 -7.13 1.33
N VAL A 131 20.66 -5.93 0.76
CA VAL A 131 19.61 -4.93 1.00
C VAL A 131 18.80 -4.65 -0.26
N THR A 132 19.04 -5.38 -1.36
CA THR A 132 18.24 -5.23 -2.57
C THR A 132 16.80 -5.63 -2.30
N ILE A 133 15.88 -4.75 -2.70
CA ILE A 133 14.45 -4.98 -2.58
C ILE A 133 13.90 -5.33 -3.97
N TYR A 134 13.68 -6.63 -4.20
CA TYR A 134 13.14 -7.12 -5.46
C TYR A 134 11.61 -6.99 -5.54
N PHE A 135 10.89 -7.30 -4.46
CA PHE A 135 9.42 -7.34 -4.49
C PHE A 135 8.78 -7.08 -3.12
N ASN A 136 8.66 -5.80 -2.79
CA ASN A 136 7.97 -5.35 -1.58
C ASN A 136 6.54 -4.83 -1.83
N VAL A 137 5.94 -4.25 -0.79
CA VAL A 137 4.58 -3.67 -0.83
C VAL A 137 4.36 -2.67 -1.97
N ILE A 138 5.38 -1.93 -2.40
CA ILE A 138 5.25 -0.94 -3.48
C ILE A 138 5.10 -1.64 -4.83
N HIS A 139 5.87 -2.70 -5.05
CA HIS A 139 5.76 -3.56 -6.23
C HIS A 139 4.39 -4.23 -6.29
N VAL A 140 3.94 -4.77 -5.16
CA VAL A 140 2.60 -5.37 -5.03
C VAL A 140 1.53 -4.37 -5.42
N ILE A 141 1.54 -3.15 -4.88
CA ILE A 141 0.51 -2.15 -5.19
C ILE A 141 0.64 -1.68 -6.65
N ALA A 142 1.85 -1.45 -7.17
CA ALA A 142 2.06 -1.04 -8.55
C ALA A 142 1.47 -2.07 -9.54
N LEU A 143 1.81 -3.35 -9.34
CA LEU A 143 1.27 -4.46 -10.13
C LEU A 143 -0.24 -4.59 -9.95
N SER A 144 -0.75 -4.47 -8.72
CA SER A 144 -2.18 -4.56 -8.43
C SER A 144 -2.98 -3.48 -9.15
N VAL A 145 -2.50 -2.23 -9.18
CA VAL A 145 -3.15 -1.12 -9.90
C VAL A 145 -3.08 -1.34 -11.42
N ALA A 146 -1.99 -1.91 -11.94
CA ALA A 146 -1.86 -2.26 -13.35
C ALA A 146 -2.88 -3.34 -13.75
N LEU A 147 -2.94 -4.45 -13.01
CA LEU A 147 -3.93 -5.52 -13.24
C LEU A 147 -5.36 -5.00 -13.08
N TYR A 148 -5.62 -4.18 -12.07
CA TYR A 148 -6.94 -3.56 -11.89
C TYR A 148 -7.32 -2.66 -13.06
N THR A 149 -6.37 -1.94 -13.67
CA THR A 149 -6.64 -1.16 -14.89
C THR A 149 -7.08 -2.07 -16.04
N ALA A 150 -6.47 -3.25 -16.18
CA ALA A 150 -6.90 -4.24 -17.16
C ALA A 150 -8.31 -4.78 -16.84
N VAL A 151 -8.61 -5.06 -15.56
CA VAL A 151 -9.95 -5.46 -15.09
C VAL A 151 -10.99 -4.38 -15.43
N GLU A 152 -10.70 -3.10 -15.20
CA GLU A 152 -11.58 -1.99 -15.58
C GLU A 152 -11.78 -1.89 -17.09
N TRP A 153 -10.73 -2.15 -17.87
CA TRP A 153 -10.81 -2.16 -19.33
C TRP A 153 -11.70 -3.30 -19.84
N VAL A 154 -11.55 -4.52 -19.31
CA VAL A 154 -12.42 -5.65 -19.66
C VAL A 154 -13.87 -5.38 -19.26
N TRP A 155 -14.10 -4.85 -18.05
CA TRP A 155 -15.45 -4.49 -17.59
C TRP A 155 -16.17 -3.53 -18.54
N LYS A 156 -15.46 -2.54 -19.11
CA LYS A 156 -16.03 -1.60 -20.10
C LYS A 156 -16.46 -2.29 -21.41
N LYS A 157 -15.88 -3.44 -21.75
CA LYS A 157 -16.26 -4.24 -22.92
C LYS A 157 -17.48 -5.12 -22.66
N CYS A 158 -17.85 -5.35 -21.39
CA CYS A 158 -19.05 -6.09 -21.02
C CYS A 158 -20.30 -5.21 -21.17
N VAL A 159 -21.00 -5.33 -22.30
CA VAL A 159 -22.19 -4.53 -22.61
C VAL A 159 -23.46 -5.18 -22.04
N LYS A 160 -23.63 -6.49 -22.25
CA LYS A 160 -24.84 -7.22 -21.89
C LYS A 160 -24.87 -7.56 -20.39
N GLY A 161 -26.08 -7.63 -19.81
CA GLY A 161 -26.25 -7.95 -18.38
C GLY A 161 -25.63 -9.28 -17.97
N TRP A 162 -25.78 -10.32 -18.78
CA TRP A 162 -25.18 -11.63 -18.51
C TRP A 162 -23.63 -11.59 -18.52
N GLN A 163 -23.02 -10.76 -19.37
CA GLN A 163 -21.56 -10.59 -19.43
C GLN A 163 -21.04 -9.95 -18.14
N LYS A 164 -21.77 -8.96 -17.60
CA LYS A 164 -21.44 -8.30 -16.34
C LYS A 164 -21.59 -9.25 -15.15
N ASN A 165 -22.65 -10.06 -15.14
CA ASN A 165 -22.87 -11.06 -14.10
C ASN A 165 -21.78 -12.13 -14.12
N LEU A 166 -21.46 -12.68 -15.31
CA LEU A 166 -20.39 -13.66 -15.47
C LEU A 166 -19.04 -13.08 -15.06
N PHE A 167 -18.73 -11.85 -15.49
CA PHE A 167 -17.52 -11.16 -15.08
C PHE A 167 -17.44 -11.00 -13.56
N GLY A 168 -18.54 -10.62 -12.91
CA GLY A 168 -18.62 -10.53 -11.46
C GLY A 168 -18.32 -11.87 -10.78
N ILE A 169 -18.93 -12.97 -11.24
CA ILE A 169 -18.69 -14.32 -10.72
C ILE A 169 -17.21 -14.72 -10.89
N VAL A 170 -16.65 -14.50 -12.08
CA VAL A 170 -15.23 -14.80 -12.36
C VAL A 170 -14.32 -13.98 -11.46
N MET A 171 -14.55 -12.68 -11.31
CA MET A 171 -13.72 -11.83 -10.45
C MET A 171 -13.83 -12.21 -8.97
N THR A 172 -15.00 -12.61 -8.50
CA THR A 172 -15.18 -13.15 -7.15
C THR A 172 -14.40 -14.45 -6.97
N ALA A 173 -14.49 -15.38 -7.93
CA ALA A 173 -13.75 -16.63 -7.89
C ALA A 173 -12.23 -16.40 -7.91
N VAL A 174 -11.74 -15.49 -8.76
CA VAL A 174 -10.32 -15.08 -8.81
C VAL A 174 -9.88 -14.49 -7.48
N THR A 175 -10.68 -13.58 -6.90
CA THR A 175 -10.35 -12.95 -5.61
C THR A 175 -10.23 -14.00 -4.50
N LEU A 176 -11.20 -14.92 -4.41
CA LEU A 176 -11.17 -16.01 -3.42
C LEU A 176 -10.00 -16.96 -3.66
N ALA A 177 -9.74 -17.34 -4.91
CA ALA A 177 -8.63 -18.22 -5.26
C ALA A 177 -7.28 -17.60 -4.86
N VAL A 178 -7.05 -16.31 -5.16
CA VAL A 178 -5.84 -15.60 -4.77
C VAL A 178 -5.65 -15.57 -3.25
N ILE A 179 -6.72 -15.32 -2.48
CA ILE A 179 -6.65 -15.29 -1.01
C ILE A 179 -6.35 -16.68 -0.47
N ILE A 180 -7.08 -17.70 -0.92
CA ILE A 180 -6.94 -19.08 -0.44
C ILE A 180 -5.55 -19.63 -0.79
N VAL A 181 -5.12 -19.49 -2.04
CA VAL A 181 -3.80 -19.95 -2.49
C VAL A 181 -2.68 -19.25 -1.71
N GLY A 182 -2.78 -17.93 -1.50
CA GLY A 182 -1.82 -17.19 -0.69
C GLY A 182 -1.80 -17.65 0.77
N ALA A 183 -2.97 -17.86 1.38
CA ALA A 183 -3.07 -18.38 2.75
C ALA A 183 -2.49 -19.79 2.88
N CYS A 184 -2.76 -20.67 1.91
CA CYS A 184 -2.16 -22.00 1.85
C CYS A 184 -0.64 -21.95 1.69
N ALA A 185 -0.11 -21.05 0.86
CA ALA A 185 1.33 -20.87 0.68
C ALA A 185 2.00 -20.31 1.95
N ASN A 186 1.33 -19.42 2.70
CA ASN A 186 1.86 -18.95 3.98
C ASN A 186 1.90 -20.06 5.04
N ALA A 187 0.92 -20.96 5.05
CA ALA A 187 0.90 -22.11 5.97
C ALA A 187 1.84 -23.24 5.53
N LYS A 188 1.98 -23.47 4.22
CA LYS A 188 2.84 -24.49 3.60
C LYS A 188 3.58 -23.86 2.42
N PRO A 189 4.75 -23.23 2.67
CA PRO A 189 5.51 -22.54 1.64
C PRO A 189 5.88 -23.45 0.48
N TRP A 190 5.82 -22.89 -0.73
CA TRP A 190 6.11 -23.61 -1.95
C TRP A 190 7.59 -24.01 -2.01
N THR A 191 7.88 -25.11 -2.70
CA THR A 191 9.24 -25.65 -2.84
C THR A 191 9.70 -25.67 -4.30
N ASN A 192 9.01 -24.95 -5.17
CA ASN A 192 9.40 -24.80 -6.57
C ASN A 192 10.60 -23.83 -6.66
N ASP A 193 11.57 -24.15 -7.52
CA ASP A 193 12.81 -23.37 -7.66
C ASP A 193 12.82 -22.45 -8.90
N ASN A 194 11.68 -22.32 -9.59
CA ASN A 194 11.57 -21.42 -10.74
C ASN A 194 11.34 -19.97 -10.25
N PRO A 195 12.26 -19.04 -10.55
CA PRO A 195 12.22 -17.66 -10.03
C PRO A 195 10.96 -16.88 -10.40
N LEU A 196 10.26 -17.27 -11.47
CA LEU A 196 9.01 -16.62 -11.89
C LEU A 196 7.89 -16.78 -10.86
N TRP A 197 7.98 -17.76 -9.96
CA TRP A 197 6.97 -17.96 -8.91
C TRP A 197 7.32 -17.24 -7.61
N PHE A 198 8.56 -16.78 -7.44
CA PHE A 198 9.04 -16.23 -6.18
C PHE A 198 8.26 -14.99 -5.74
N PHE A 199 7.81 -14.14 -6.67
CA PHE A 199 7.00 -12.96 -6.34
C PHE A 199 5.54 -13.29 -6.00
N LEU A 200 5.04 -14.45 -6.45
CA LEU A 200 3.62 -14.78 -6.38
C LEU A 200 3.19 -15.23 -4.99
N ALA A 201 4.00 -16.07 -4.33
CA ALA A 201 3.63 -16.70 -3.08
C ALA A 201 4.85 -16.97 -2.19
N MET A 202 4.62 -17.27 -0.92
CA MET A 202 5.69 -17.61 0.02
C MET A 202 6.36 -18.94 -0.36
N HIS A 203 7.69 -18.94 -0.44
CA HIS A 203 8.50 -20.13 -0.70
C HIS A 203 9.32 -20.51 0.53
N ASN A 204 9.73 -21.77 0.60
CA ASN A 204 10.54 -22.27 1.71
C ASN A 204 12.01 -21.86 1.50
N SER A 205 12.49 -20.86 2.24
CA SER A 205 13.87 -20.35 2.15
C SER A 205 14.94 -21.39 2.48
N GLN A 206 14.64 -22.42 3.29
CA GLN A 206 15.59 -23.48 3.62
C GLN A 206 15.75 -24.49 2.48
N LYS A 207 14.67 -24.75 1.73
CA LYS A 207 14.66 -25.73 0.63
C LYS A 207 14.95 -25.13 -0.74
N VAL A 208 14.80 -23.81 -0.87
CA VAL A 208 14.95 -23.07 -2.13
C VAL A 208 15.95 -21.93 -1.90
N PRO A 209 17.27 -22.18 -2.03
CA PRO A 209 18.29 -21.16 -1.76
C PRO A 209 18.16 -19.91 -2.63
N ALA A 210 17.73 -20.09 -3.88
CA ALA A 210 17.49 -18.97 -4.80
C ALA A 210 16.38 -18.02 -4.30
N PHE A 211 15.42 -18.52 -3.52
CA PHE A 211 14.39 -17.68 -2.91
C PHE A 211 14.94 -16.78 -1.81
N THR A 212 15.95 -17.22 -1.04
CA THR A 212 16.56 -16.40 0.01
C THR A 212 17.17 -15.12 -0.55
N HIS A 213 17.83 -15.21 -1.71
CA HIS A 213 18.34 -14.04 -2.43
C HIS A 213 17.22 -13.13 -2.96
N PHE A 214 16.09 -13.71 -3.38
CA PHE A 214 14.94 -12.93 -3.84
C PHE A 214 14.17 -12.26 -2.69
N TYR A 215 14.13 -12.90 -1.52
CA TYR A 215 13.47 -12.39 -0.32
C TYR A 215 14.09 -11.05 0.12
N GLY A 216 15.41 -10.91 0.02
CA GLY A 216 16.12 -9.66 0.24
C GLY A 216 15.80 -9.00 1.58
N GLY A 217 15.86 -7.67 1.61
CA GLY A 217 15.64 -6.87 2.83
C GLY A 217 14.16 -6.63 3.20
N ASP A 218 13.24 -6.71 2.24
CA ASP A 218 11.80 -6.56 2.45
C ASP A 218 11.03 -7.30 1.34
N TYR A 219 10.10 -8.17 1.74
CA TYR A 219 9.34 -9.01 0.82
C TYR A 219 7.88 -9.11 1.22
N LEU A 220 6.99 -8.89 0.24
CA LEU A 220 5.57 -9.13 0.38
C LEU A 220 5.08 -10.00 -0.79
N PRO A 221 4.61 -11.23 -0.56
CA PRO A 221 4.10 -12.07 -1.64
C PRO A 221 2.87 -11.42 -2.28
N PHE A 222 2.76 -11.54 -3.60
CA PHE A 222 1.61 -11.00 -4.33
C PHE A 222 0.29 -11.65 -3.89
N PHE A 223 0.30 -12.94 -3.56
CA PHE A 223 -0.82 -13.65 -2.94
C PHE A 223 -0.55 -13.82 -1.44
N PRO A 224 -1.49 -13.47 -0.55
CA PRO A 224 -2.89 -13.08 -0.80
C PRO A 224 -3.11 -11.57 -1.01
N ALA A 225 -2.05 -10.75 -1.02
CA ALA A 225 -2.15 -9.29 -1.01
C ALA A 225 -3.02 -8.72 -2.14
N PHE A 226 -2.87 -9.22 -3.37
CA PHE A 226 -3.70 -8.82 -4.51
C PHE A 226 -5.19 -9.12 -4.31
N GLY A 227 -5.52 -10.21 -3.62
CA GLY A 227 -6.90 -10.53 -3.28
C GLY A 227 -7.52 -9.46 -2.38
N TRP A 228 -6.81 -9.08 -1.32
CA TRP A 228 -7.23 -7.98 -0.43
C TRP A 228 -7.30 -6.64 -1.15
N PHE A 229 -6.39 -6.38 -2.10
CA PHE A 229 -6.47 -5.22 -2.98
C PHE A 229 -7.76 -5.22 -3.80
N LEU A 230 -8.14 -6.35 -4.41
CA LEU A 230 -9.36 -6.48 -5.22
C LEU A 230 -10.62 -6.27 -4.36
N VAL A 231 -10.66 -6.84 -3.15
CA VAL A 231 -11.76 -6.59 -2.20
C VAL A 231 -11.86 -5.10 -1.88
N GLY A 232 -10.72 -4.44 -1.62
CA GLY A 232 -10.68 -3.00 -1.39
C GLY A 232 -11.15 -2.19 -2.60
N ALA A 233 -10.73 -2.57 -3.81
CA ALA A 233 -11.14 -1.88 -5.03
C ALA A 233 -12.64 -2.06 -5.34
N PHE A 234 -13.20 -3.22 -5.05
CA PHE A 234 -14.63 -3.48 -5.15
C PHE A 234 -15.43 -2.65 -4.12
N LEU A 235 -15.05 -2.74 -2.84
CA LEU A 235 -15.71 -1.98 -1.76
C LEU A 235 -15.57 -0.47 -1.96
N GLY A 236 -14.43 -0.01 -2.47
CA GLY A 236 -14.23 1.39 -2.83
C GLY A 236 -15.28 1.88 -3.84
N LYS A 237 -15.53 1.11 -4.90
CA LYS A 237 -16.57 1.46 -5.90
C LYS A 237 -17.99 1.37 -5.35
N PHE A 238 -18.23 0.44 -4.43
CA PHE A 238 -19.54 0.26 -3.81
C PHE A 238 -19.86 1.38 -2.81
N LEU A 239 -18.98 1.58 -1.82
CA LEU A 239 -19.18 2.54 -0.73
C LEU A 239 -19.04 3.99 -1.20
N TYR A 240 -18.10 4.27 -2.09
CA TYR A 240 -17.81 5.63 -2.54
C TYR A 240 -18.30 5.90 -3.96
N ARG A 241 -19.43 5.30 -4.36
CA ARG A 241 -20.05 5.54 -5.67
C ARG A 241 -20.32 7.02 -5.95
N GLN A 242 -20.71 7.76 -4.91
CA GLN A 242 -20.96 9.21 -4.99
C GLN A 242 -19.71 10.06 -4.67
N ARG A 243 -18.57 9.43 -4.35
CA ARG A 243 -17.31 10.09 -3.95
C ARG A 243 -17.46 11.08 -2.78
N GLN A 244 -18.37 10.78 -1.86
CA GLN A 244 -18.60 11.56 -0.65
C GLN A 244 -18.06 10.82 0.57
N SER A 245 -17.73 11.58 1.62
CA SER A 245 -17.31 11.01 2.89
C SER A 245 -18.47 10.23 3.51
N LEU A 246 -18.17 9.05 4.08
CA LEU A 246 -19.10 8.26 4.88
C LEU A 246 -19.33 8.87 6.27
N PHE A 247 -18.45 9.80 6.68
CA PHE A 247 -18.46 10.42 7.99
C PHE A 247 -18.41 11.95 7.87
N PRO A 248 -19.45 12.58 7.30
CA PRO A 248 -19.45 14.02 6.99
C PRO A 248 -19.48 14.92 8.22
N THR A 249 -19.82 14.37 9.39
CA THR A 249 -19.95 15.12 10.66
C THR A 249 -18.63 15.27 11.41
N VAL A 250 -17.56 14.58 11.00
CA VAL A 250 -16.27 14.66 11.67
C VAL A 250 -15.56 15.97 11.30
N ASN A 251 -15.10 16.68 12.33
CA ASN A 251 -14.32 17.89 12.11
C ASN A 251 -12.87 17.51 11.72
N GLU A 252 -12.53 17.77 10.47
CA GLU A 252 -11.24 17.43 9.85
C GLU A 252 -10.02 18.01 10.60
N LYS A 253 -10.19 19.06 11.41
CA LYS A 253 -9.09 19.67 12.18
C LYS A 253 -8.47 18.70 13.18
N TRP A 254 -9.29 17.85 13.83
CA TRP A 254 -8.81 16.91 14.85
C TRP A 254 -8.01 15.75 14.26
N VAL A 255 -8.36 15.36 13.04
CA VAL A 255 -7.71 14.26 12.32
C VAL A 255 -6.60 14.76 11.37
N CYS A 256 -6.38 16.08 11.32
CA CYS A 256 -5.43 16.73 10.42
C CYS A 256 -4.00 16.16 10.52
N PRO A 257 -3.41 15.91 11.71
CA PRO A 257 -2.04 15.40 11.80
C PRO A 257 -1.89 14.01 11.16
N VAL A 258 -2.84 13.12 11.43
CA VAL A 258 -2.83 11.75 10.91
C VAL A 258 -3.18 11.74 9.42
N THR A 259 -4.20 12.50 9.01
CA THR A 259 -4.55 12.62 7.59
C THR A 259 -3.40 13.20 6.78
N PHE A 260 -2.66 14.19 7.29
CA PHE A 260 -1.44 14.73 6.67
C PHE A 260 -0.43 13.61 6.40
N CYS A 261 -0.17 12.76 7.39
CA CYS A 261 0.71 11.61 7.21
C CYS A 261 0.21 10.69 6.09
N GLY A 262 -1.11 10.47 6.02
CA GLY A 262 -1.72 9.69 4.94
C GLY A 262 -1.60 10.34 3.56
N ARG A 263 -1.70 11.67 3.46
CA ARG A 263 -1.54 12.41 2.20
C ARG A 263 -0.13 12.28 1.63
N HIS A 264 0.86 12.18 2.52
CA HIS A 264 2.28 12.11 2.19
C HIS A 264 2.88 10.72 2.49
N ALA A 265 2.07 9.67 2.60
CA ALA A 265 2.50 8.36 3.09
C ALA A 265 3.71 7.78 2.32
N ILE A 266 3.76 7.96 1.00
CA ILE A 266 4.91 7.50 0.20
C ILE A 266 6.21 8.23 0.58
N TRP A 267 6.16 9.54 0.77
CA TRP A 267 7.32 10.34 1.16
C TRP A 267 7.74 10.05 2.59
N ILE A 268 6.77 9.83 3.48
CA ILE A 268 7.05 9.44 4.86
C ILE A 268 7.71 8.07 4.90
N TYR A 269 7.21 7.08 4.15
CA TYR A 269 7.80 5.74 4.08
C TYR A 269 9.29 5.76 3.70
N PHE A 270 9.63 6.46 2.61
CA PHE A 270 11.03 6.54 2.17
C PHE A 270 11.88 7.44 3.03
N GLY A 271 11.33 8.61 3.36
CA GLY A 271 12.00 9.61 4.16
C GLY A 271 12.36 9.05 5.53
N SER A 272 11.44 8.30 6.17
CA SER A 272 11.72 7.65 7.45
C SER A 272 12.80 6.60 7.33
N GLN A 273 12.74 5.70 6.34
CA GLN A 273 13.72 4.63 6.22
C GLN A 273 15.13 5.17 5.96
N LEU A 274 15.26 6.11 5.02
CA LEU A 274 16.56 6.70 4.68
C LEU A 274 17.11 7.55 5.83
N PHE A 275 16.25 8.36 6.46
CA PHE A 275 16.65 9.21 7.58
C PHE A 275 17.05 8.40 8.80
N MET A 276 16.23 7.42 9.20
CA MET A 276 16.48 6.58 10.37
C MET A 276 17.75 5.75 10.15
N TYR A 277 17.83 4.99 9.06
CA TYR A 277 19.02 4.20 8.76
C TYR A 277 20.29 5.05 8.72
N GLY A 278 20.25 6.21 8.06
CA GLY A 278 21.38 7.14 8.00
C GLY A 278 21.77 7.69 9.37
N LEU A 279 20.79 8.07 10.19
CA LEU A 279 21.02 8.56 11.56
C LEU A 279 21.64 7.47 12.44
N PHE A 280 21.13 6.24 12.37
CA PHE A 280 21.64 5.10 13.14
C PHE A 280 23.04 4.69 12.70
N TYR A 281 23.31 4.66 11.40
CA TYR A 281 24.63 4.39 10.86
C TYR A 281 25.65 5.44 11.32
N LEU A 282 25.31 6.73 11.23
CA LEU A 282 26.17 7.82 11.72
C LEU A 282 26.44 7.69 13.22
N PHE A 283 25.42 7.41 14.01
CA PHE A 283 25.56 7.21 15.44
C PHE A 283 26.50 6.03 15.77
N CYS A 284 26.41 4.94 15.01
CA CYS A 284 27.28 3.78 15.15
C CYS A 284 28.73 4.04 14.75
N VAL A 285 28.99 4.95 13.80
CA VAL A 285 30.35 5.31 13.39
C VAL A 285 31.01 6.30 14.38
N LEU A 286 30.21 7.11 15.08
CA LEU A 286 30.69 8.16 15.96
C LEU A 286 30.99 7.72 17.39
N ILE A 287 30.56 6.52 17.81
CA ILE A 287 30.71 5.96 19.15
C ILE A 287 31.53 4.67 19.06
#